data_AF-A0A2D9U0Y6-F1
#
_entry.id   AF-A0A2D9U0Y6-F1
#
_cell.length_a   1.000
_cell.length_b   1.000
_cell.length_c   1.000
_cell.angle_alpha   90.00
_cell.angle_beta   90.00
_cell.angle_gamma   90.00
#
_symmetry.space_group_name_H-M   'P 1'
#
loop_
_entity.id
_entity.type
_entity.pdbx_description
1 polymer ?
#
loop_
_entity_poly.entity_id
_entity_poly.type
_entity_poly.pdbx_seq_one_letter_code
_entity_poly.pdbx_strand_id
1 'polypeptide(L)'
;MNTSLKQAYRKEMALAKKYYRQQDYDLTFYHLERAHILGQCYVIPHTRAHWWMLKVGWRCGDAREIRGQILRIAGSLVLSRIWVPLGNTGGADVSPIQPMAIPDDLKALLESR
;
A
#
# COMPACT_ATOMS: atom_id res chain seq x y z
N MET A 1 -6.22 -10.21 -10.32
CA MET A 1 -6.45 -8.79 -10.64
C MET A 1 -6.98 -8.75 -12.05
N ASN A 2 -8.18 -8.21 -12.24
CA ASN A 2 -8.67 -7.86 -13.56
C ASN A 2 -7.77 -6.79 -14.24
N THR A 3 -8.03 -6.50 -15.51
CA THR A 3 -7.17 -5.59 -16.30
C THR A 3 -7.20 -4.15 -15.78
N SER A 4 -8.36 -3.62 -15.44
CA SER A 4 -8.53 -2.23 -14.99
C SER A 4 -7.85 -1.98 -13.64
N LEU A 5 -8.06 -2.86 -12.66
CA LEU A 5 -7.42 -2.81 -11.35
C LEU A 5 -5.89 -2.92 -11.46
N LYS A 6 -5.41 -3.81 -12.34
CA LYS A 6 -3.96 -3.96 -12.60
C LYS A 6 -3.35 -2.71 -13.23
N GLN A 7 -4.05 -2.02 -14.11
CA GLN A 7 -3.61 -0.76 -14.71
C GLN A 7 -3.57 0.36 -13.67
N ALA A 8 -4.62 0.50 -12.85
CA ALA A 8 -4.67 1.47 -11.77
C ALA A 8 -3.53 1.26 -10.76
N TYR A 9 -3.33 0.04 -10.29
CA TYR A 9 -2.21 -0.30 -9.39
C TYR A 9 -0.85 0.06 -10.01
N ARG A 10 -0.65 -0.26 -11.29
CA ARG A 10 0.61 0.09 -11.99
C ARG A 10 0.81 1.60 -12.11
N LYS A 11 -0.26 2.36 -12.34
CA LYS A 11 -0.25 3.83 -12.38
C LYS A 11 0.18 4.41 -11.03
N GLU A 12 -0.47 3.99 -9.94
CA GLU A 12 -0.12 4.44 -8.58
C GLU A 12 1.32 4.07 -8.23
N MET A 13 1.76 2.84 -8.51
CA MET A 13 3.15 2.43 -8.30
C MET A 13 4.17 3.20 -9.16
N ALA A 14 3.79 3.66 -10.35
CA ALA A 14 4.65 4.46 -11.21
C ALA A 14 4.78 5.89 -10.67
N LEU A 15 3.67 6.47 -10.21
CA LEU A 15 3.65 7.79 -9.56
C LEU A 15 4.45 7.78 -8.25
N ALA A 16 4.24 6.79 -7.38
CA ALA A 16 5.03 6.62 -6.15
C ALA A 16 6.53 6.61 -6.44
N LYS A 17 6.99 5.82 -7.43
CA LYS A 17 8.41 5.79 -7.81
C LYS A 17 8.90 7.10 -8.41
N LYS A 18 8.05 7.83 -9.12
CA LYS A 18 8.39 9.14 -9.68
C LYS A 18 8.67 10.12 -8.55
N TYR A 19 7.75 10.26 -7.59
CA TYR A 19 7.90 11.17 -6.45
C TYR A 19 9.03 10.74 -5.52
N TYR A 20 9.25 9.44 -5.35
CA TYR A 20 10.38 8.93 -4.55
C TYR A 20 11.73 9.39 -5.13
N ARG A 21 11.88 9.39 -6.46
CA ARG A 21 13.08 9.91 -7.14
C ARG A 21 13.23 11.42 -7.00
N GLN A 22 12.12 12.13 -6.85
CA GLN A 22 12.08 13.57 -6.60
C GLN A 22 12.26 13.92 -5.12
N GLN A 23 12.39 12.91 -4.24
CA GLN A 23 12.46 13.05 -2.79
C GLN A 23 11.21 13.69 -2.17
N ASP A 24 10.10 13.70 -2.90
CA ASP A 24 8.79 14.09 -2.39
C ASP A 24 8.15 12.87 -1.74
N TYR A 25 8.47 12.65 -0.47
CA TYR A 25 8.08 11.44 0.24
C TYR A 25 6.62 11.45 0.66
N ASP A 26 6.01 12.61 0.84
CA ASP A 26 4.58 12.73 1.16
C ASP A 26 3.73 12.28 -0.04
N LEU A 27 4.02 12.81 -1.25
CA LEU A 27 3.35 12.34 -2.46
C LEU A 27 3.70 10.89 -2.80
N THR A 28 4.92 10.46 -2.48
CA THR A 28 5.27 9.04 -2.59
C THR A 28 4.35 8.19 -1.72
N PHE A 29 4.18 8.55 -0.45
CA PHE A 29 3.39 7.78 0.51
C PHE A 29 1.93 7.74 0.10
N TYR A 30 1.35 8.88 -0.28
CA TYR A 30 -0.02 8.97 -0.81
C TYR A 30 -0.28 7.96 -1.94
N HIS A 31 0.62 7.90 -2.93
CA HIS A 31 0.48 6.93 -4.03
C HIS A 31 0.73 5.48 -3.60
N LEU A 32 1.55 5.25 -2.58
CA LEU A 32 1.75 3.92 -2.00
C LEU A 32 0.53 3.43 -1.23
N GLU A 33 -0.16 4.29 -0.47
CA GLU A 33 -1.40 3.95 0.23
C GLU A 33 -2.47 3.50 -0.75
N ARG A 34 -2.61 4.22 -1.86
CA ARG A 34 -3.55 3.88 -2.93
C ARG A 34 -3.17 2.58 -3.64
N ALA A 35 -1.89 2.40 -3.96
CA ALA A 35 -1.39 1.14 -4.52
C ALA A 35 -1.59 -0.03 -3.54
N HIS A 36 -1.44 0.20 -2.24
CA HIS A 36 -1.69 -0.77 -1.20
C HIS A 36 -3.17 -1.18 -1.20
N ILE A 37 -4.11 -0.23 -1.14
CA ILE A 37 -5.57 -0.46 -1.22
C ILE A 37 -5.93 -1.29 -2.46
N LEU A 38 -5.44 -0.91 -3.65
CA LEU A 38 -5.70 -1.63 -4.90
C LEU A 38 -5.10 -3.05 -4.92
N GLY A 39 -4.02 -3.25 -4.17
CA GLY A 39 -3.31 -4.51 -4.04
C GLY A 39 -3.76 -5.38 -2.88
N GLN A 40 -4.66 -4.93 -1.98
CA GLN A 40 -4.94 -5.58 -0.68
C GLN A 40 -5.29 -7.06 -0.77
N CYS A 41 -6.05 -7.47 -1.79
CA CYS A 41 -6.45 -8.88 -1.98
C CYS A 41 -5.39 -9.73 -2.70
N TYR A 42 -4.23 -9.16 -3.04
CA TYR A 42 -3.20 -9.80 -3.86
C TYR A 42 -1.84 -9.70 -3.17
N VAL A 43 -1.35 -10.85 -2.67
CA VAL A 43 -0.13 -10.94 -1.85
C VAL A 43 1.05 -10.19 -2.45
N ILE A 44 1.37 -10.44 -3.73
CA ILE A 44 2.54 -9.81 -4.37
C ILE A 44 2.38 -8.29 -4.48
N PRO A 45 1.29 -7.73 -5.06
CA PRO A 45 1.01 -6.29 -5.02
C PRO A 45 1.04 -5.68 -3.62
N HIS A 46 0.40 -6.34 -2.66
CA HIS A 46 0.29 -5.87 -1.28
C HIS A 46 1.66 -5.79 -0.58
N THR A 47 2.42 -6.88 -0.57
CA THR A 47 3.77 -6.91 0.02
C THR A 47 4.70 -5.93 -0.69
N ARG A 48 4.53 -5.73 -2.01
CA ARG A 48 5.33 -4.75 -2.76
C ARG A 48 5.05 -3.31 -2.32
N ALA A 49 3.80 -2.96 -1.98
CA ALA A 49 3.49 -1.64 -1.44
C ALA A 49 4.19 -1.42 -0.08
N HIS A 50 4.08 -2.39 0.85
CA HIS A 50 4.78 -2.32 2.14
C HIS A 50 6.30 -2.21 2.00
N TRP A 51 6.90 -2.94 1.05
CA TRP A 51 8.33 -2.83 0.77
C TRP A 51 8.73 -1.41 0.34
N TRP A 52 7.90 -0.72 -0.44
CA TRP A 52 8.18 0.66 -0.82
C TRP A 52 7.91 1.66 0.30
N MET A 53 6.89 1.43 1.12
CA MET A 53 6.64 2.25 2.31
C MET A 53 7.80 2.12 3.32
N LEU A 54 8.35 0.90 3.51
CA LEU A 54 9.57 0.66 4.29
C LEU A 54 10.75 1.48 3.75
N LYS A 55 10.92 1.57 2.43
CA LYS A 55 11.96 2.42 1.83
C LYS A 55 11.73 3.88 2.15
N VAL A 56 10.49 4.38 2.10
CA VAL A 56 10.18 5.75 2.51
C VAL A 56 10.56 5.98 3.97
N GLY A 57 10.14 5.09 4.88
CA GLY A 57 10.51 5.16 6.29
C GLY A 57 12.03 5.22 6.50
N TRP A 58 12.80 4.40 5.77
CA TRP A 58 14.26 4.45 5.79
C TRP A 58 14.83 5.79 5.30
N ARG A 59 14.26 6.37 4.24
CA ARG A 59 14.72 7.65 3.69
C ARG A 59 14.39 8.84 4.59
N CYS A 60 13.26 8.78 5.28
CA CYS A 60 12.81 9.83 6.19
C CYS A 60 13.38 9.67 7.62
N GLY A 61 14.04 8.56 7.93
CA GLY A 61 14.49 8.25 9.29
C GLY A 61 13.34 7.90 10.25
N ASP A 62 12.19 7.50 9.73
CA ASP A 62 11.02 7.15 10.53
C ASP A 62 11.13 5.71 11.07
N ALA A 63 11.64 5.58 12.28
CA ALA A 63 11.79 4.30 12.96
C ALA A 63 10.44 3.61 13.26
N ARG A 64 9.34 4.36 13.41
CA ARG A 64 8.01 3.78 13.61
C ARG A 64 7.56 3.09 12.32
N GLU A 65 7.67 3.79 11.19
CA GLU A 65 7.33 3.24 9.88
C GLU A 65 8.18 2.02 9.55
N ILE A 66 9.50 2.09 9.76
CA ILE A 66 10.41 0.96 9.50
C ILE A 66 9.97 -0.30 10.25
N ARG A 67 9.75 -0.19 11.58
CA ARG A 67 9.33 -1.34 12.39
C ARG A 67 7.95 -1.86 11.98
N GLY A 68 7.00 -0.95 11.73
CA GLY A 68 5.65 -1.30 11.31
C GLY A 68 5.65 -2.09 10.01
N GLN A 69 6.40 -1.65 9.01
CA GLN A 69 6.43 -2.32 7.71
C GLN A 69 7.21 -3.63 7.72
N ILE A 70 8.24 -3.80 8.55
CA ILE A 70 8.87 -5.11 8.75
C ILE A 70 7.84 -6.12 9.27
N LEU A 71 7.06 -5.75 10.29
CA LEU A 71 6.02 -6.62 10.84
C LEU A 71 4.92 -6.91 9.81
N ARG A 72 4.48 -5.91 9.04
CA ARG A 72 3.48 -6.10 7.99
C ARG A 72 3.96 -6.95 6.82
N ILE A 73 5.22 -6.83 6.41
CA ILE A 73 5.80 -7.70 5.40
C ILE A 73 5.82 -9.13 5.89
N ALA A 74 6.32 -9.38 7.11
CA ALA A 74 6.31 -10.72 7.71
C ALA A 74 4.88 -11.27 7.83
N GLY A 75 3.94 -10.47 8.32
CA GLY A 75 2.52 -10.80 8.40
C GLY A 75 1.89 -11.10 7.03
N SER A 76 2.22 -10.33 6.00
CA SER A 76 1.70 -10.53 4.63
C SER A 76 2.15 -11.84 4.00
N LEU A 77 3.29 -12.41 4.43
CA LEU A 77 3.79 -13.70 3.93
C LEU A 77 3.14 -14.88 4.67
N VAL A 78 2.92 -14.74 5.99
CA VAL A 78 2.41 -15.80 6.86
C VAL A 78 0.88 -15.85 6.87
N LEU A 79 0.22 -14.70 6.90
CA LEU A 79 -1.23 -14.53 7.05
C LEU A 79 -1.91 -14.12 5.74
N SER A 80 -1.23 -14.30 4.59
CA SER A 80 -1.66 -13.87 3.25
C SER A 80 -3.10 -14.27 2.81
N ARG A 81 -3.73 -15.20 3.54
CA ARG A 81 -5.10 -15.69 3.31
C ARG A 81 -6.11 -15.24 4.37
N ILE A 82 -5.66 -14.55 5.42
CA ILE A 82 -6.53 -13.99 6.44
C ILE A 82 -7.01 -12.64 5.94
N TRP A 83 -8.33 -12.52 5.92
CA TRP A 83 -9.09 -11.33 5.55
C TRP A 83 -8.37 -10.01 5.89
N VAL A 84 -8.19 -9.15 4.88
CA VAL A 84 -7.57 -7.83 5.01
C VAL A 84 -8.67 -6.76 5.01
N PRO A 85 -8.71 -5.84 5.98
CA PRO A 85 -9.71 -4.77 6.01
C PRO A 85 -9.53 -3.84 4.80
N LEU A 86 -10.55 -3.80 3.95
CA LEU A 86 -10.50 -2.96 2.75
C LEU A 86 -10.40 -1.48 3.11
N GLY A 87 -9.63 -0.75 2.31
CA GLY A 87 -9.44 0.70 2.46
C GLY A 87 -8.34 1.09 3.45
N ASN A 88 -7.81 0.16 4.27
CA ASN A 88 -6.65 0.43 5.11
C ASN A 88 -5.49 0.97 4.27
N THR A 89 -4.88 2.07 4.68
CA THR A 89 -3.82 2.74 3.90
C THR A 89 -2.45 2.08 4.06
N GLY A 90 -2.24 1.28 5.10
CA GLY A 90 -1.03 0.48 5.30
C GLY A 90 0.15 1.22 5.93
N GLY A 91 -0.02 2.47 6.37
CA GLY A 91 0.98 3.23 7.15
C GLY A 91 1.09 2.74 8.59
N ALA A 92 2.26 2.83 9.23
CA ALA A 92 2.48 2.34 10.60
C ALA A 92 1.82 3.22 11.68
N ASP A 93 1.14 4.28 11.25
CA ASP A 93 0.31 5.16 12.05
C ASP A 93 -1.10 4.60 12.30
N VAL A 94 -1.60 3.72 11.43
CA VAL A 94 -2.91 3.07 11.53
C VAL A 94 -2.82 1.62 11.98
N SER A 95 -3.88 1.10 12.62
CA SER A 95 -3.93 -0.31 13.02
C SER A 95 -4.07 -1.22 11.79
N PRO A 96 -3.38 -2.39 11.73
CA PRO A 96 -3.47 -3.32 10.58
C PRO A 96 -4.86 -3.90 10.33
N ILE A 97 -5.72 -3.92 11.35
CA ILE A 97 -7.09 -4.47 11.28
C ILE A 97 -8.15 -3.37 11.20
N GLN A 98 -7.75 -2.09 11.13
CA GLN A 98 -8.66 -0.96 11.07
C GLN A 98 -9.34 -0.88 9.69
N PRO A 99 -10.68 -1.01 9.61
CA PRO A 99 -11.43 -0.67 8.40
C PRO A 99 -11.35 0.83 8.14
N MET A 100 -11.19 1.22 6.89
CA MET A 100 -11.12 2.62 6.49
C MET A 100 -11.94 2.83 5.22
N ALA A 101 -12.42 4.07 5.00
CA ALA A 101 -13.12 4.40 3.77
C ALA A 101 -12.21 4.20 2.55
N ILE A 102 -12.73 3.54 1.54
CA ILE A 102 -12.07 3.42 0.23
C ILE A 102 -12.25 4.75 -0.50
N PRO A 103 -11.19 5.36 -1.06
CA PRO A 103 -11.33 6.54 -1.91
C PRO A 103 -12.31 6.28 -3.06
N ASP A 104 -13.23 7.22 -3.32
CA ASP A 104 -14.34 7.01 -4.27
C ASP A 104 -13.86 6.61 -5.67
N ASP A 105 -12.73 7.16 -6.11
CA ASP A 105 -12.13 6.87 -7.40
C ASP A 105 -11.56 5.44 -7.51
N LEU A 106 -11.27 4.79 -6.37
CA LEU A 106 -10.82 3.40 -6.30
C LEU A 106 -11.98 2.41 -6.12
N LYS A 107 -13.12 2.87 -5.58
CA LYS A 107 -14.26 2.01 -5.24
C LYS A 107 -14.79 1.25 -6.45
N ALA A 108 -15.04 1.94 -7.56
CA ALA A 108 -15.51 1.33 -8.81
C ALA A 108 -14.55 0.26 -9.35
N LEU A 109 -13.24 0.46 -9.17
CA LEU A 109 -12.23 -0.51 -9.62
C LEU A 109 -12.23 -1.77 -8.73
N LEU A 110 -12.46 -1.61 -7.43
CA LEU A 110 -12.50 -2.71 -6.46
C LEU A 110 -13.82 -3.49 -6.49
N GLU A 111 -14.93 -2.90 -6.92
CA GLU A 111 -16.19 -3.62 -7.13
C GLU A 111 -16.11 -4.60 -8.30
N SER A 112 -15.24 -4.33 -9.28
CA SER A 112 -15.02 -5.18 -10.46
C SER A 112 -13.97 -6.30 -10.29
N ARG A 113 -13.39 -6.43 -9.08
CA ARG A 113 -12.10 -7.10 -8.80
C ARG A 113 -12.00 -8.61 -9.04
#